data_AF-A0ABC8SB14-F1
#
_entry.id   AF-A0ABC8SB14-F1
#
_cell.length_a   1.000
_cell.length_b   1.000
_cell.length_c   1.000
_cell.angle_alpha   90.00
_cell.angle_beta   90.00
_cell.angle_gamma   90.00
#
_symmetry.space_group_name_H-M   'P 1'
#
loop_
_entity.id
_entity.type
_entity.pdbx_description
1 polymer ?
#
loop_
_entity_poly.entity_id
_entity_poly.type
_entity_poly.pdbx_seq_one_letter_code
_entity_poly.pdbx_strand_id
1 'polypeptide(L)' 'MQTYVEDMRMILMDDNWKVKTTICWGQRDRWLGFDGVEDFCKKSKLRLVELPMAGHHVQEDCGEELGQLISGVVSKRSRI' A
#
# COMPACT_ATOMS: atom_id res chain seq x y z
N MET A 1 -7.59 13.89 20.18
CA MET A 1 -8.01 12.93 19.13
C MET A 1 -8.08 13.59 17.76
N GLN A 2 -8.67 14.79 17.63
CA GLN A 2 -8.72 15.51 16.34
C GLN A 2 -7.34 15.84 15.75
N THR A 3 -6.37 16.31 16.54
CA THR A 3 -5.05 16.69 16.03
C THR A 3 -4.32 15.53 15.36
N TYR A 4 -4.32 14.35 15.96
CA TYR A 4 -3.67 13.16 15.37
C TYR A 4 -4.26 12.74 14.03
N VAL A 5 -5.58 12.91 13.85
CA VAL A 5 -6.25 12.58 12.58
C VAL A 5 -5.84 13.57 11.50
N GLU A 6 -5.80 14.87 11.82
CA GLU A 6 -5.36 15.90 10.88
C GLU A 6 -3.86 15.79 10.56
N ASP A 7 -3.03 15.49 11.56
CA ASP A 7 -1.60 15.27 11.38
C ASP A 7 -1.34 14.05 10.49
N MET A 8 -2.01 12.92 10.75
CA MET A 8 -1.93 11.74 9.89
C MET A 8 -2.39 12.04 8.47
N ARG A 9 -3.50 12.78 8.32
CA ARG A 9 -4.02 13.18 7.02
C ARG A 9 -3.00 14.03 6.25
N MET A 10 -2.38 15.00 6.91
CA MET A 10 -1.32 15.82 6.30
C MET A 10 -0.15 14.95 5.82
N ILE A 11 0.34 14.05 6.67
CA ILE A 11 1.48 13.19 6.35
C ILE A 11 1.16 12.24 5.19
N LEU A 12 -0.03 11.63 5.19
CA LEU A 12 -0.42 10.64 4.18
C LEU A 12 -0.77 11.28 2.82
N MET A 13 -1.32 12.50 2.84
CA MET A 13 -1.67 13.24 1.62
C MET A 13 -0.51 14.09 1.05
N ASP A 14 0.65 14.11 1.71
CA ASP A 14 1.86 14.73 1.17
C ASP A 14 2.19 14.06 -0.18
N ASP A 15 2.43 14.86 -1.21
CA ASP A 15 2.77 14.38 -2.55
C ASP A 15 4.27 14.06 -2.69
N ASN A 16 5.06 14.34 -1.66
CA ASN A 16 6.51 14.17 -1.61
C ASN A 16 6.95 13.17 -0.53
N TRP A 17 6.63 11.90 -0.76
CA TRP A 17 7.11 10.79 0.05
C TRP A 17 8.64 10.61 -0.13
N LYS A 18 9.42 11.09 0.84
CA LYS A 18 10.90 10.96 0.84
C LYS A 18 11.38 9.51 0.80
N VAL A 19 10.60 8.60 1.38
CA VAL A 19 10.89 7.17 1.38
C VAL A 19 10.08 6.53 0.26
N LYS A 20 10.77 5.85 -0.66
CA LYS A 20 10.11 5.04 -1.70
C LYS A 20 9.22 3.99 -1.04
N THR A 21 7.91 4.14 -1.24
CA THR A 21 6.87 3.29 -0.66
C THR A 21 6.17 2.50 -1.77
N THR A 22 5.76 1.28 -1.45
CA THR A 22 4.90 0.44 -2.30
C THR A 22 3.80 -0.12 -1.42
N ILE A 23 2.56 0.00 -1.87
CA ILE A 23 1.38 -0.50 -1.18
C ILE A 23 0.98 -1.81 -1.86
N CYS A 24 0.82 -2.88 -1.08
CA CYS A 24 0.24 -4.14 -1.54
C CYS A 24 -1.18 -4.23 -0.97
N TRP A 25 -2.21 -4.41 -1.81
CA TRP A 25 -3.59 -4.37 -1.36
C TRP A 25 -4.47 -5.44 -1.99
N GLY A 26 -5.35 -6.03 -1.19
CA GLY A 26 -6.35 -6.99 -1.63
C GLY A 26 -7.55 -6.32 -2.28
N GLN A 27 -7.89 -6.70 -3.52
CA GLN A 27 -9.07 -6.12 -4.19
C GLN A 27 -10.39 -6.53 -3.52
N ARG A 28 -10.39 -7.57 -2.68
CA ARG A 28 -11.57 -8.06 -1.95
C ARG A 28 -11.64 -7.56 -0.52
N ASP A 29 -10.81 -6.57 -0.14
CA ASP A 29 -10.89 -5.94 1.17
C ASP A 29 -12.27 -5.30 1.36
N ARG A 30 -12.97 -5.74 2.41
CA ARG A 30 -14.32 -5.27 2.76
C ARG A 30 -14.32 -4.20 3.86
N TRP A 31 -13.17 -3.96 4.48
CA TRP A 31 -12.98 -2.96 5.53
C TRP A 31 -12.55 -1.63 4.92
N LEU A 32 -11.63 -1.67 3.96
CA LEU A 32 -11.14 -0.51 3.23
C LEU A 32 -11.25 -0.79 1.73
N GLY A 33 -12.26 -0.20 1.11
CA GLY A 33 -12.60 -0.45 -0.28
C GLY A 33 -11.44 -0.11 -1.23
N PHE A 34 -11.20 -1.01 -2.19
CA PHE A 34 -10.09 -0.92 -3.12
C PHE A 34 -10.06 0.42 -3.90
N ASP A 35 -11.22 0.90 -4.38
CA ASP A 35 -11.32 2.16 -5.13
C ASP A 35 -10.74 3.36 -4.36
N GLY A 36 -10.97 3.41 -3.04
CA GLY A 36 -10.43 4.47 -2.19
C GLY A 36 -8.91 4.39 -2.03
N VAL A 37 -8.37 3.17 -1.93
CA VAL A 37 -6.93 2.93 -1.86
C VAL A 37 -6.26 3.23 -3.20
N GLU A 38 -6.91 2.90 -4.30
CA GLU A 38 -6.44 3.18 -5.65
C GLU A 38 -6.36 4.69 -5.90
N ASP A 39 -7.43 5.43 -5.57
CA ASP A 39 -7.46 6.90 -5.66
C ASP A 39 -6.39 7.55 -4.76
N PHE A 40 -6.21 7.04 -3.54
CA PHE A 40 -5.14 7.46 -2.64
C PHE A 40 -3.75 7.26 -3.26
N CYS A 41 -3.45 6.07 -3.78
CA CYS A 41 -2.14 5.78 -4.38
C CYS A 41 -1.87 6.65 -5.61
N LYS A 42 -2.91 6.90 -6.44
CA LYS A 42 -2.82 7.79 -7.60
C LYS A 42 -2.48 9.22 -7.18
N LYS A 43 -3.18 9.76 -6.18
CA LYS A 43 -2.95 11.14 -5.68
C LYS A 43 -1.57 11.30 -5.05
N SER A 44 -1.14 10.33 -4.22
CA SER A 44 0.15 10.34 -3.55
C SER A 44 1.32 9.84 -4.43
N LYS A 45 1.07 9.52 -5.71
CA LYS A 45 2.05 8.99 -6.68
C LYS A 45 2.79 7.75 -6.16
N LEU A 46 2.09 6.93 -5.36
CA LEU A 46 2.62 5.71 -4.78
C LEU A 46 2.40 4.52 -5.72
N ARG A 47 3.34 3.59 -5.70
CA ARG A 47 3.17 2.32 -6.41
C ARG A 47 2.18 1.44 -5.67
N LEU A 48 1.11 1.03 -6.35
CA LEU A 48 0.15 0.03 -5.88
C LEU A 48 0.45 -1.32 -6.53
N VAL A 49 0.41 -2.38 -5.73
CA VAL A 49 0.43 -3.79 -6.15
C VAL A 49 -0.90 -4.39 -5.74
N GLU A 50 -1.62 -4.89 -6.72
CA GLU A 50 -2.99 -5.37 -6.56
C GLU A 50 -2.98 -6.89 -6.40
N LEU A 51 -3.73 -7.39 -5.41
CA LEU A 51 -3.89 -8.81 -5.12
C LEU A 51 -5.37 -9.19 -5.35
N PRO A 52 -5.74 -9.69 -6.53
CA PRO A 52 -7.15 -9.84 -6.94
C PRO A 52 -7.97 -10.79 -6.06
N MET A 53 -7.29 -11.74 -5.40
CA MET A 53 -7.93 -12.80 -4.61
C MET A 53 -7.90 -12.53 -3.11
N ALA A 54 -7.14 -11.55 -2.65
CA ALA A 54 -6.94 -11.27 -1.23
C ALA A 54 -7.96 -10.24 -0.69
N GLY A 55 -8.34 -10.43 0.57
CA GLY A 55 -9.13 -9.50 1.36
C GLY A 55 -8.25 -8.56 2.19
N HIS A 56 -8.72 -8.24 3.39
CA HIS A 56 -8.01 -7.33 4.30
C HIS A 56 -6.69 -7.93 4.82
N HIS A 57 -6.70 -9.22 5.14
CA HIS A 57 -5.55 -9.92 5.70
C HIS A 57 -4.70 -10.55 4.59
N VAL A 58 -4.12 -9.72 3.72
CA VAL A 58 -3.31 -10.15 2.56
C VAL A 58 -2.18 -11.12 2.93
N GLN A 59 -1.60 -10.99 4.14
CA GLN A 59 -0.56 -11.90 4.62
C GLN A 59 -1.06 -13.31 4.94
N GLU A 60 -2.34 -13.46 5.29
CA GLU A 60 -2.99 -14.74 5.58
C GLU A 60 -3.58 -15.35 4.30
N ASP A 61 -4.17 -14.53 3.44
CA ASP A 61 -4.83 -14.98 2.21
C ASP A 61 -3.84 -15.45 1.14
N CYS A 62 -2.67 -14.79 1.02
CA CYS A 62 -1.70 -15.03 -0.06
C CYS A 62 -0.24 -14.84 0.39
N GLY A 63 0.12 -15.33 1.58
CA GLY A 63 1.42 -15.07 2.20
C GLY A 63 2.65 -15.40 1.33
N GLU A 64 2.64 -16.49 0.56
CA GLU A 64 3.76 -16.85 -0.32
C GLU A 64 3.89 -15.88 -1.50
N GLU A 65 2.80 -15.59 -2.20
CA GLU A 65 2.75 -14.62 -3.30
C GLU A 65 3.19 -13.23 -2.83
N LEU A 66 2.62 -12.78 -1.70
CA LEU A 66 2.98 -11.50 -1.08
C LEU A 66 4.47 -11.47 -0.69
N GLY A 67 5.00 -12.56 -0.14
CA GLY A 67 6.42 -12.68 0.21
C GLY A 67 7.33 -12.54 -1.00
N GLN A 68 6.99 -13.18 -2.12
CA GLN A 68 7.74 -13.05 -3.38
C GLN A 68 7.68 -11.62 -3.94
N LEU A 69 6.51 -10.97 -3.89
CA LEU A 69 6.34 -9.58 -4.31
C LEU A 69 7.20 -8.62 -3.45
N ILE A 70 7.17 -8.77 -2.13
CA ILE A 70 7.98 -7.97 -1.20
C ILE A 70 9.47 -8.19 -1.47
N SER A 71 9.89 -9.44 -1.60
CA SER A 71 11.28 -9.79 -1.95
C SER A 71 11.70 -9.09 -3.25
N GLY A 72 10.89 -9.15 -4.30
CA GLY A 72 11.15 -8.47 -5.56
C GLY A 72 11.22 -6.93 -5.45
N VAL A 73 10.40 -6.31 -4.59
CA VAL A 73 10.45 -4.86 -4.32
C VAL A 73 11.75 -4.49 -3.60
N VAL A 74 12.14 -5.25 -2.58
CA VAL A 74 13.33 -4.97 -1.75
C VAL A 74 14.61 -5.27 -2.53
N SER A 75 14.70 -6.37 -3.27
CA SER A 75 15.89 -6.74 -4.06
C SER A 75 16.15 -5.78 -5.22
N LYS A 76 15.12 -5.16 -5.81
CA LYS A 76 15.32 -4.09 -6.80
C LYS A 76 15.94 -2.83 -6.20
N ARG A 77 15.89 -2.68 -4.87
CA ARG A 77 16.48 -1.57 -4.12
C ARG A 77 17.95 -1.80 -3.79
N SER A 78 18.42 -3.06 -3.77
CA SER A 78 19.81 -3.41 -3.43
C SER A 78 20.76 -3.44 -4.63
N ARG A 79 20.26 -3.32 -5.87
CA ARG A 79 21.09 -3.06 -7.04
C ARG A 79 21.50 -1.59 -7.05
N ILE A 80 22.62 -1.30 -6.39
CA ILE A 80 23.41 -0.08 -6.51
C ILE A 80 24.49 -0.34 -7.57
#